data_AF-A0A9X9LKM1-F1
#
_entry.id   AF-A0A9X9LKM1-F1
#
_cell.length_a   1.000
_cell.length_b   1.000
_cell.length_c   1.000
_cell.angle_alpha   90.00
_cell.angle_beta   90.00
_cell.angle_gamma   90.00
#
_symmetry.space_group_name_H-M   'P 1'
#
loop_
_entity.id
_entity.type
_entity.pdbx_description
1 polymer ?
#
loop_
_entity_poly.entity_id
_entity_poly.type
_entity_poly.pdbx_seq_one_letter_code
_entity_poly.pdbx_strand_id
1 'polypeptide(L)'
;MQQWKNSDARDHTRVDWKRPKYTSALTYDGVKVMAEAFQSLRRQRIDISRRGNAGDCLANPAVPWGQGIDIQRALQQVRFEGLTGNVQFNEKGRRTNYTLHVIEMKHDGIRK
;
A
#
# COMPACT_ATOMS: atom_id res chain seq x y z
N MET A 1 -10.84 -3.14 -15.40
CA MET A 1 -11.20 -3.46 -14.00
C MET A 1 -11.54 -4.95 -13.77
N GLN A 2 -11.64 -5.80 -14.80
CA GLN A 2 -12.10 -7.20 -14.67
C GLN A 2 -11.02 -8.25 -14.30
N GLN A 3 -9.74 -8.04 -14.62
CA GLN A 3 -8.73 -9.13 -14.61
C GLN A 3 -8.42 -9.71 -13.23
N TRP A 4 -8.68 -8.98 -12.14
CA TRP A 4 -8.32 -9.41 -10.79
C TRP A 4 -9.23 -10.51 -10.24
N LYS A 5 -10.44 -10.66 -10.80
CA LYS A 5 -11.40 -11.69 -10.39
C LYS A 5 -10.91 -13.11 -10.66
N ASN A 6 -10.02 -13.30 -11.64
CA ASN A 6 -9.62 -14.62 -12.12
C ASN A 6 -8.37 -15.17 -11.42
N SER A 7 -7.53 -14.32 -10.83
CA SER A 7 -6.27 -14.73 -10.21
C SER A 7 -6.46 -15.40 -8.84
N ASP A 8 -7.58 -15.16 -8.18
CA ASP A 8 -7.79 -15.52 -6.78
C ASP A 8 -8.48 -16.89 -6.59
N ALA A 9 -9.03 -17.44 -7.68
CA ALA A 9 -9.96 -18.56 -7.73
C ALA A 9 -9.42 -19.93 -7.29
N ARG A 10 -8.11 -20.08 -7.06
CA ARG A 10 -7.49 -21.40 -6.85
C ARG A 10 -7.55 -21.92 -5.41
N ASP A 11 -7.99 -21.12 -4.44
CA ASP A 11 -7.63 -21.41 -3.04
C ASP A 11 -8.81 -21.65 -2.07
N HIS A 12 -10.02 -21.10 -2.28
CA HIS A 12 -11.09 -21.21 -1.27
C HIS A 12 -12.50 -21.20 -1.87
N THR A 13 -13.14 -22.37 -1.97
CA THR A 13 -14.45 -22.58 -2.61
C THR A 13 -15.66 -22.04 -1.83
N ARG A 14 -15.48 -21.41 -0.66
CA ARG A 14 -16.57 -20.99 0.26
C ARG A 14 -16.72 -19.48 0.47
N VAL A 15 -15.90 -18.63 -0.15
CA VAL A 15 -15.97 -17.17 0.01
C VAL A 15 -16.47 -16.55 -1.30
N ASP A 16 -17.49 -15.69 -1.23
CA ASP A 16 -18.08 -15.01 -2.39
C ASP A 16 -17.02 -14.17 -3.15
N TRP A 17 -16.65 -14.64 -4.35
CA TRP A 17 -15.66 -14.06 -5.25
C TRP A 17 -16.02 -12.67 -5.81
N LYS A 18 -17.15 -12.07 -5.39
CA LYS A 18 -17.47 -10.69 -5.75
C LYS A 18 -16.49 -9.67 -5.17
N ARG A 19 -15.74 -10.02 -4.12
CA ARG A 19 -14.75 -9.12 -3.48
C ARG A 19 -13.33 -9.71 -3.55
N PRO A 20 -12.31 -8.89 -3.86
CA PRO A 20 -10.92 -9.33 -3.84
C PRO A 20 -10.53 -9.76 -2.42
N LYS A 21 -9.60 -10.72 -2.28
CA LYS A 21 -8.96 -11.00 -0.99
C LYS A 21 -8.35 -9.72 -0.42
N TYR A 22 -8.29 -9.63 0.91
CA TYR A 22 -7.79 -8.43 1.59
C TYR A 22 -6.34 -8.11 1.19
N THR A 23 -5.51 -9.13 0.93
CA THR A 23 -4.13 -8.95 0.44
C THR A 23 -4.10 -8.29 -0.93
N SER A 24 -4.92 -8.76 -1.88
CA SER A 24 -5.05 -8.15 -3.21
C SER A 24 -5.59 -6.72 -3.12
N ALA A 25 -6.60 -6.46 -2.28
CA ALA A 25 -7.09 -5.10 -2.04
C ALA A 25 -5.99 -4.18 -1.49
N LEU A 26 -5.18 -4.66 -0.53
CA LEU A 26 -4.02 -3.93 -0.01
C LEU A 26 -2.94 -3.70 -1.07
N THR A 27 -2.67 -4.67 -1.95
CA THR A 27 -1.71 -4.50 -3.06
C THR A 27 -2.17 -3.41 -4.02
N TYR A 28 -3.46 -3.40 -4.38
CA TYR A 28 -4.04 -2.37 -5.23
C TYR A 28 -3.91 -0.98 -4.61
N ASP A 29 -4.31 -0.82 -3.35
CA ASP A 29 -4.15 0.43 -2.61
C ASP A 29 -2.67 0.82 -2.46
N GLY A 30 -1.77 -0.15 -2.30
CA GLY A 30 -0.32 0.07 -2.22
C GLY A 30 0.28 0.67 -3.49
N VAL A 31 -0.16 0.22 -4.68
CA VAL A 31 0.24 0.84 -5.95
C VAL A 31 -0.23 2.29 -6.01
N LYS A 32 -1.47 2.56 -5.56
CA LYS A 32 -2.00 3.93 -5.51
C LYS A 32 -1.22 4.81 -4.52
N VAL A 33 -0.82 4.28 -3.35
CA VAL A 33 0.06 4.99 -2.40
C VAL A 33 1.36 5.41 -3.07
N MET A 34 2.04 4.49 -3.77
CA MET A 34 3.29 4.81 -4.47
C MET A 34 3.07 5.88 -5.55
N ALA A 35 2.01 5.75 -6.35
CA ALA A 35 1.69 6.71 -7.41
C ALA A 35 1.45 8.13 -6.87
N GLU A 36 0.63 8.27 -5.82
CA GLU A 36 0.34 9.56 -5.18
C GLU A 36 1.59 10.17 -4.53
N ALA A 37 2.42 9.35 -3.86
CA ALA A 37 3.66 9.81 -3.23
C ALA A 37 4.64 10.37 -4.28
N PHE A 38 4.91 9.62 -5.36
CA PHE A 38 5.81 10.08 -6.41
C PHE A 38 5.23 11.27 -7.21
N GLN A 39 3.90 11.33 -7.37
CA GLN A 39 3.24 12.51 -7.93
C GLN A 39 3.43 13.75 -7.04
N SER A 40 3.36 13.59 -5.72
CA SER A 40 3.62 14.66 -4.75
C SER A 40 5.06 15.18 -4.85
N LEU A 41 6.06 14.28 -4.87
CA LEU A 41 7.46 14.64 -5.05
C LEU A 41 7.69 15.42 -6.36
N ARG A 42 7.06 14.97 -7.46
CA ARG A 42 7.12 15.68 -8.75
C ARG A 42 6.50 17.08 -8.67
N ARG A 43 5.36 17.24 -7.99
CA ARG A 43 4.70 18.54 -7.79
C ARG A 43 5.58 19.50 -6.97
N GLN A 44 6.29 18.98 -5.98
CA GLN A 44 7.23 19.73 -5.14
C GLN A 44 8.58 19.98 -5.82
N ARG A 45 8.78 19.47 -7.04
CA ARG A 45 10.04 19.57 -7.81
C ARG A 45 11.25 18.98 -7.07
N ILE A 46 11.02 17.92 -6.30
CA ILE A 46 12.10 17.16 -5.64
C ILE A 46 12.68 16.17 -6.65
N ASP A 47 13.95 16.36 -7.01
CA ASP A 47 14.69 15.43 -7.87
C ASP A 47 15.11 14.19 -7.06
N ILE A 48 14.51 13.05 -7.39
CA ILE A 48 14.82 11.74 -6.81
C ILE A 48 15.73 10.90 -7.71
N SER A 49 16.27 11.47 -8.79
CA SER A 49 17.18 10.75 -9.66
C SER A 49 18.49 10.49 -8.92
N ARG A 50 18.85 9.21 -8.78
CA ARG A 50 20.13 8.82 -8.21
C ARG A 50 21.22 8.94 -9.27
N ARG A 51 22.15 9.88 -9.09
CA ARG A 51 23.33 10.05 -9.96
C ARG A 51 24.44 9.11 -9.50
N GLY A 52 24.34 7.83 -9.85
CA GLY A 52 25.37 6.81 -9.58
C GLY A 52 24.83 5.50 -9.03
N ASN A 53 25.71 4.48 -9.00
CA ASN A 53 25.38 3.16 -8.49
C ASN A 53 25.21 3.15 -6.97
N ALA A 54 24.49 2.15 -6.47
CA ALA A 54 24.18 2.08 -5.04
C ALA A 54 25.35 1.71 -4.13
N GLY A 55 26.45 1.23 -4.72
CA GLY A 55 27.51 0.54 -3.98
C GLY A 55 27.10 -0.87 -3.56
N ASP A 56 27.95 -1.50 -2.77
CA ASP A 56 27.66 -2.79 -2.14
C ASP A 56 26.74 -2.59 -0.93
N CYS A 57 25.79 -3.52 -0.75
CA CYS A 57 24.94 -3.58 0.44
C CYS A 57 25.76 -3.75 1.72
N LEU A 58 26.90 -4.45 1.63
CA LEU A 58 27.81 -4.72 2.76
C LEU A 58 28.94 -3.68 2.90
N ALA A 59 28.88 -2.57 2.17
CA ALA A 59 29.86 -1.50 2.29
C ALA A 59 29.93 -0.98 3.74
N ASN A 60 31.14 -0.78 4.26
CA ASN A 60 31.38 -0.28 5.61
C ASN A 60 32.36 0.92 5.57
N PRO A 61 31.90 2.14 5.88
CA PRO A 61 30.56 2.47 6.34
C PRO A 61 29.52 2.40 5.21
N ALA A 62 28.29 2.02 5.57
CA ALA A 62 27.16 2.09 4.66
C ALA A 62 26.85 3.57 4.35
N VAL A 63 26.65 3.90 3.08
CA VAL A 63 26.35 5.27 2.65
C VAL A 63 24.85 5.38 2.35
N PRO A 64 24.06 6.09 3.19
CA PRO A 64 22.62 6.25 2.95
C PRO A 64 22.34 7.04 1.67
N TRP A 65 21.21 6.72 1.03
CA TRP A 65 20.74 7.51 -0.10
C TRP A 65 20.03 8.78 0.40
N GLY A 66 20.59 9.96 0.09
CA GLY A 66 20.11 11.25 0.61
C GLY A 66 18.62 11.52 0.36
N GLN A 67 18.12 11.22 -0.84
CA GLN A 67 16.70 11.43 -1.21
C GLN A 67 15.74 10.40 -0.58
N GLY A 68 16.26 9.35 0.09
CA GLY A 68 15.44 8.33 0.73
C GLY A 68 14.50 8.90 1.81
N ILE A 69 14.94 9.96 2.51
CA ILE A 69 14.14 10.63 3.55
C ILE A 69 12.92 11.33 2.95
N ASP A 70 13.10 12.02 1.82
CA ASP A 70 11.99 12.72 1.14
C ASP A 70 10.97 11.73 0.59
N ILE A 71 11.44 10.60 0.04
CA ILE A 71 10.57 9.51 -0.43
C ILE A 71 9.78 8.90 0.73
N GLN A 72 10.44 8.61 1.85
CA GLN A 72 9.76 8.10 3.05
C GLN A 72 8.67 9.07 3.51
N ARG A 73 8.99 10.36 3.61
CA ARG A 73 8.02 11.39 4.03
C ARG A 73 6.84 11.50 3.07
N ALA A 74 7.10 11.49 1.76
CA ALA A 74 6.04 11.56 0.76
C ALA A 74 5.07 10.38 0.87
N LEU A 75 5.58 9.15 1.09
CA LEU A 75 4.74 7.96 1.32
C LEU A 75 3.90 8.09 2.59
N GLN A 76 4.50 8.56 3.69
CA GLN A 76 3.83 8.70 4.98
C GLN A 76 2.71 9.75 4.98
N GLN A 77 2.83 10.78 4.13
CA GLN A 77 1.84 11.85 3.99
C GLN A 77 0.65 11.49 3.10
N VAL A 78 0.68 10.35 2.40
CA VAL A 78 -0.43 9.95 1.52
C VAL A 78 -1.70 9.68 2.33
N ARG A 79 -2.82 10.28 1.88
CA ARG A 79 -4.15 10.03 2.43
C ARG A 79 -5.22 9.95 1.33
N PHE A 80 -6.00 8.86 1.30
CA PHE A 80 -7.14 8.71 0.39
C PHE A 80 -8.10 7.59 0.85
N GLU A 81 -9.29 7.53 0.24
CA GLU A 81 -10.22 6.39 0.35
C GLU A 81 -9.94 5.35 -0.73
N GLY A 82 -9.59 4.12 -0.31
CA GLY A 82 -9.22 2.99 -1.17
C GLY A 82 -10.18 1.81 -1.04
N LEU A 83 -9.78 0.65 -1.59
CA LEU A 83 -10.54 -0.60 -1.43
C LEU A 83 -10.56 -1.06 0.04
N THR A 84 -9.56 -0.66 0.81
CA THR A 84 -9.41 -0.94 2.25
C THR A 84 -9.92 0.20 3.14
N GLY A 85 -10.77 1.08 2.62
CA GLY A 85 -11.28 2.27 3.32
C GLY A 85 -10.21 3.37 3.42
N ASN A 86 -10.22 4.12 4.52
CA ASN A 86 -9.25 5.20 4.75
C ASN A 86 -7.82 4.64 4.80
N VAL A 87 -6.99 5.09 3.87
CA VAL A 87 -5.56 4.82 3.80
C VAL A 87 -4.84 6.07 4.31
N GLN A 88 -4.19 5.94 5.46
CA GLN A 88 -3.28 6.96 6.00
C GLN A 88 -2.22 6.28 6.87
N PHE A 89 -1.08 6.95 7.06
CA PHE A 89 0.03 6.44 7.85
C PHE A 89 0.43 7.42 8.96
N ASN A 90 1.07 6.93 10.01
CA ASN A 90 1.77 7.77 10.98
C ASN A 90 3.25 7.96 10.59
N GLU A 91 3.98 8.70 11.43
CA GLU A 91 5.42 8.98 11.26
C GLU A 91 6.30 7.73 11.26
N LYS A 92 5.79 6.59 11.77
CA LYS A 92 6.49 5.29 11.74
C LYS A 92 6.06 4.42 10.55
N GLY A 93 5.24 4.91 9.63
CA GLY A 93 4.73 4.17 8.47
C GLY A 93 3.64 3.14 8.80
N ARG A 94 3.04 3.18 9.99
CA ARG A 94 1.92 2.28 10.36
C ARG A 94 0.60 2.87 9.91
N ARG A 95 -0.32 2.03 9.40
CA ARG A 95 -1.72 2.43 9.11
C ARG A 95 -2.37 3.00 10.38
N THR A 96 -3.06 4.13 10.27
CA THR A 96 -3.84 4.75 11.35
C THR A 96 -5.23 5.14 10.86
N ASN A 97 -6.16 5.45 11.77
CA ASN A 97 -7.53 5.87 11.44
C ASN A 97 -8.22 4.95 10.41
N TYR A 98 -8.00 3.65 10.54
CA TYR A 98 -8.68 2.62 9.75
C TYR A 98 -9.78 2.01 10.60
N THR A 99 -10.75 1.38 9.93
CA THR A 99 -11.83 0.65 10.59
C THR A 99 -11.70 -0.82 10.25
N LEU A 100 -11.83 -1.68 11.26
CA LEU A 100 -12.02 -3.11 11.07
C LEU A 100 -13.48 -3.46 11.36
N HIS A 101 -14.03 -4.34 10.54
CA HIS A 101 -15.37 -4.86 10.75
C HIS A 101 -15.28 -6.17 11.51
N VAL A 102 -15.97 -6.25 12.64
CA VAL A 102 -16.17 -7.50 13.37
C VAL A 102 -17.35 -8.19 12.71
N ILE A 103 -17.16 -9.43 12.30
CA ILE A 103 -18.13 -10.15 11.49
C ILE A 103 -18.55 -11.41 12.23
N GLU A 104 -19.85 -11.66 12.31
CA GLU A 104 -20.43 -12.85 12.93
C GLU A 104 -21.03 -13.76 11.84
N MET A 105 -20.76 -15.06 11.93
CA MET A 105 -21.40 -16.07 11.09
C MET A 105 -22.68 -16.57 11.75
N LYS A 106 -23.82 -16.29 11.14
CA LYS A 106 -25.14 -16.77 11.58
C LYS A 106 -25.69 -17.80 10.60
N HIS A 107 -26.77 -18.47 11.00
CA HIS A 107 -27.48 -19.45 10.18
C HIS A 107 -27.98 -18.90 8.84
N ASP A 108 -28.27 -17.60 8.76
CA ASP A 108 -28.69 -16.87 7.55
C ASP A 108 -27.51 -16.23 6.78
N GLY A 109 -26.27 -16.45 7.25
CA GLY A 109 -25.06 -16.01 6.57
C GLY A 109 -24.18 -15.06 7.39
N ILE A 110 -23.30 -14.35 6.68
CA ILE A 110 -22.35 -13.41 7.25
C ILE A 110 -23.06 -12.09 7.60
N ARG A 111 -23.00 -11.67 8.87
CA ARG A 111 -23.46 -10.34 9.31
C ARG A 111 -22.29 -9.49 9.79
N LYS A 112 -22.30 -8.23 9.37
CA LYS A 112 -21.30 -7.20 9.66
C LYS A 112 -21.68 -6.39 10.90
#